data_AF-C5DF98-F1
#
_entry.id   AF-C5DF98-F1
#
_cell.length_a   1.000
_cell.length_b   1.000
_cell.length_c   1.000
_cell.angle_alpha   90.00
_cell.angle_beta   90.00
_cell.angle_gamma   90.00
#
_symmetry.space_group_name_H-M   'P 1'
#
loop_
_entity.id
_entity.type
_entity.pdbx_description
1 polymer ?
#
loop_
_entity_poly.entity_id
_entity_poly.type
_entity_poly.pdbx_seq_one_letter_code
_entity_poly.pdbx_strand_id
1 'polypeptide(L)'
;MYALQAGSRCVSSRPHQRLRGAFVRPVNAVRTLSVFQEVTSSLVSLHEISGLPWLALVPLITFGLRTAFTLPLSVWQRKRIVKQQELRKVVQATTPVVKLRLAASTQANSKSAKAFEEEEGNVATTLQKPSLSPDQITLLALKETRSRQKKMFGESKVQLWKNALLPLVQIPLWVSVSMGLRELTKQRLVDSNLTHANPLQNIDSLDYVSRISSLDLSLPLDGLPILAPLLLGTLALLNVEHNGRVMTTTTSETMGIKLAPNPSSKVSQSMQSILNVSRLSCIFFMGVSSQAPLLLSAYWISSQLYSLVQNLLLDWLWPYQR
;
A
#
# COMPACT_ATOMS: atom_id res chain seq x y z
N MET A 1 -10.51 -101.81 13.38
CA MET A 1 -11.57 -102.67 12.83
C MET A 1 -12.21 -101.90 11.68
N TYR A 2 -11.99 -102.37 10.45
CA TYR A 2 -12.60 -102.04 9.15
C TYR A 2 -12.71 -100.60 8.61
N ALA A 3 -12.36 -100.52 7.33
CA ALA A 3 -12.35 -99.39 6.41
C ALA A 3 -13.70 -99.16 5.70
N LEU A 4 -13.69 -98.21 4.75
CA LEU A 4 -14.60 -97.93 3.60
C LEU A 4 -15.46 -96.65 3.77
N GLN A 5 -15.65 -95.74 2.81
CA GLN A 5 -15.29 -95.65 1.38
C GLN A 5 -15.71 -94.27 0.81
N ALA A 6 -14.86 -93.74 -0.10
CA ALA A 6 -15.10 -92.89 -1.29
C ALA A 6 -16.06 -91.67 -1.31
N GLY A 7 -15.63 -90.60 -1.99
CA GLY A 7 -16.54 -89.67 -2.69
C GLY A 7 -15.99 -88.28 -3.00
N SER A 8 -15.31 -88.11 -4.13
CA SER A 8 -14.90 -86.81 -4.70
C SER A 8 -16.08 -85.91 -5.08
N ARG A 9 -15.96 -84.58 -4.91
CA ARG A 9 -16.31 -83.56 -5.92
C ARG A 9 -15.89 -82.14 -5.49
N CYS A 10 -15.18 -81.49 -6.39
CA CYS A 10 -14.80 -80.08 -6.40
C CYS A 10 -16.00 -79.25 -6.88
N VAL A 11 -16.38 -78.19 -6.16
CA VAL A 11 -17.22 -77.10 -6.71
C VAL A 11 -16.72 -75.75 -6.19
N SER A 12 -16.41 -74.90 -7.15
CA SER A 12 -15.91 -73.54 -7.05
C SER A 12 -17.02 -72.51 -6.78
N SER A 13 -16.56 -71.38 -6.22
CA SER A 13 -16.97 -69.99 -6.51
C SER A 13 -18.20 -69.33 -5.85
N ARG A 14 -17.82 -68.36 -4.99
CA ARG A 14 -18.38 -67.02 -4.69
C ARG A 14 -19.51 -66.90 -3.65
N PRO A 15 -19.28 -66.01 -2.66
CA PRO A 15 -20.29 -65.06 -2.23
C PRO A 15 -19.86 -63.61 -2.50
N HIS A 16 -20.85 -62.83 -2.95
CA HIS A 16 -20.81 -61.41 -3.20
C HIS A 16 -20.27 -60.59 -2.02
N GLN A 17 -19.06 -60.04 -2.15
CA GLN A 17 -18.63 -58.89 -1.35
C GLN A 17 -19.14 -57.60 -2.01
N ARG A 18 -20.05 -56.94 -1.31
CA ARG A 18 -20.49 -55.57 -1.62
C ARG A 18 -19.28 -54.64 -1.51
N LEU A 19 -18.74 -54.22 -2.65
CA LEU A 19 -17.84 -53.07 -2.76
C LEU A 19 -18.61 -51.81 -2.35
N ARG A 20 -18.53 -51.45 -1.06
CA ARG A 20 -18.71 -50.06 -0.65
C ARG A 20 -17.51 -49.30 -1.17
N GLY A 21 -17.70 -48.61 -2.30
CA GLY A 21 -16.74 -47.64 -2.81
C GLY A 21 -16.46 -46.61 -1.73
N ALA A 22 -15.31 -46.72 -1.08
CA ALA A 22 -14.74 -45.62 -0.33
C ALA A 22 -14.40 -44.54 -1.37
N PHE A 23 -15.26 -43.53 -1.45
CA PHE A 23 -14.95 -42.31 -2.17
C PHE A 23 -13.81 -41.63 -1.41
N VAL A 24 -12.57 -41.99 -1.76
CA VAL A 24 -11.38 -41.24 -1.37
C VAL A 24 -11.54 -39.89 -2.08
N ARG A 25 -12.04 -38.90 -1.34
CA ARG A 25 -11.96 -37.51 -1.78
C ARG A 25 -10.48 -37.24 -2.10
N PRO A 26 -10.13 -36.78 -3.32
CA PRO A 26 -8.79 -36.29 -3.54
C PRO A 26 -8.58 -35.16 -2.52
N VAL A 27 -7.58 -35.32 -1.66
CA VAL A 27 -7.06 -34.23 -0.84
C VAL A 27 -6.77 -33.12 -1.84
N ASN A 28 -7.45 -31.99 -1.69
CA ASN A 28 -7.23 -30.83 -2.52
C ASN A 28 -5.73 -30.53 -2.50
N ALA A 29 -5.03 -30.90 -3.57
CA ALA A 29 -3.69 -30.39 -3.83
C ALA A 29 -3.89 -28.90 -4.02
N VAL A 30 -3.73 -28.15 -2.94
CA VAL A 30 -3.66 -26.70 -2.99
C VAL A 30 -2.56 -26.41 -3.99
N ARG A 31 -2.92 -25.86 -5.15
CA ARG A 31 -1.96 -25.38 -6.13
C ARG A 31 -1.25 -24.21 -5.47
N THR A 32 -0.23 -24.49 -4.67
CA THR A 32 0.72 -23.48 -4.24
C THR A 32 1.27 -22.89 -5.53
N LEU A 33 0.97 -21.62 -5.78
CA LEU A 33 1.42 -20.94 -6.99
C LEU A 33 2.94 -21.13 -7.07
N SER A 34 3.42 -21.76 -8.15
CA SER A 34 4.85 -22.10 -8.34
C SER A 34 5.77 -20.89 -8.10
N VAL A 35 5.26 -19.70 -8.42
CA VAL A 35 5.90 -18.39 -8.20
C VAL A 35 6.38 -18.20 -6.76
N PHE A 36 5.59 -18.60 -5.75
CA PHE A 36 6.02 -18.42 -4.35
C PHE A 36 7.09 -19.42 -3.94
N GLN A 37 7.05 -20.63 -4.49
CA GLN A 37 8.09 -21.63 -4.26
C GLN A 37 9.41 -21.20 -4.89
N GLU A 38 9.39 -20.59 -6.08
CA GLU A 38 10.58 -20.02 -6.72
C GLU A 38 11.22 -18.90 -5.88
N VAL A 39 10.40 -18.03 -5.29
CA VAL A 39 10.88 -16.99 -4.35
C VAL A 39 11.55 -17.64 -3.13
N THR A 40 10.92 -18.65 -2.53
CA THR A 40 11.50 -19.39 -1.40
C THR A 40 12.83 -20.03 -1.75
N SER A 41 12.89 -20.77 -2.87
CA SER A 41 14.12 -21.40 -3.34
C SER A 41 15.23 -20.40 -3.57
N SER A 42 14.92 -19.24 -4.17
CA SER A 42 15.89 -18.16 -4.37
C SER A 42 16.43 -17.60 -3.06
N LEU A 43 15.56 -17.42 -2.05
CA LEU A 43 15.97 -16.96 -0.72
C LEU A 43 16.86 -17.98 -0.01
N VAL A 44 16.56 -19.27 -0.12
CA VAL A 44 17.40 -20.36 0.44
C VAL A 44 18.75 -20.40 -0.25
N SER A 45 18.80 -20.35 -1.59
CA SER A 45 20.08 -20.31 -2.31
C SER A 45 20.93 -19.08 -1.93
N LEU A 46 20.30 -17.91 -1.73
CA LEU A 46 21.01 -16.72 -1.26
C LEU A 46 21.52 -16.89 0.18
N HIS A 47 20.78 -17.56 1.05
CA HIS A 47 21.22 -17.89 2.41
C HIS A 47 22.42 -18.84 2.40
N GLU A 48 22.37 -19.90 1.60
CA GLU A 48 23.47 -20.87 1.44
C GLU A 48 24.74 -20.23 0.86
N ILE A 49 24.59 -19.39 -0.17
CA ILE A 49 25.73 -18.72 -0.82
C ILE A 49 26.34 -17.64 0.07
N SER A 50 25.51 -16.85 0.76
CA SER A 50 26.00 -15.74 1.58
C SER A 50 26.53 -16.18 2.94
N GLY A 51 26.06 -17.32 3.46
CA GLY A 51 26.36 -17.78 4.82
C GLY A 51 25.84 -16.83 5.92
N LEU A 52 25.01 -15.83 5.56
CA LEU A 52 24.49 -14.86 6.51
C LEU A 52 23.32 -15.45 7.30
N PRO A 53 23.14 -15.05 8.57
CA PRO A 53 21.94 -15.43 9.30
C PRO A 53 20.69 -14.80 8.66
N TRP A 54 19.58 -15.51 8.66
CA TRP A 54 18.25 -15.12 8.16
C TRP A 54 17.82 -13.74 8.68
N LEU A 55 18.08 -13.43 9.95
CA LEU A 55 17.76 -12.12 10.53
C LEU A 55 18.57 -10.95 9.95
N ALA A 56 19.74 -11.20 9.36
CA ALA A 56 20.52 -10.19 8.64
C ALA A 56 20.21 -10.21 7.13
N LEU A 57 20.05 -11.42 6.57
CA LEU A 57 19.80 -11.63 5.16
C LEU A 57 18.46 -11.04 4.72
N VAL A 58 17.38 -11.25 5.48
CA VAL A 58 16.04 -10.76 5.11
C VAL A 58 15.99 -9.24 5.03
N PRO A 59 16.46 -8.46 6.03
CA PRO A 59 16.59 -7.01 5.89
C PRO A 59 17.45 -6.60 4.69
N LEU A 60 18.59 -7.26 4.47
CA LEU A 60 19.51 -6.95 3.36
C LEU A 60 18.83 -7.12 1.99
N ILE A 61 18.17 -8.27 1.78
CA ILE A 61 17.41 -8.54 0.54
C ILE A 61 16.26 -7.53 0.40
N THR A 62 15.58 -7.18 1.50
CA THR A 62 14.51 -6.18 1.47
C THR A 62 15.01 -4.83 0.99
N PHE A 63 16.14 -4.36 1.53
CA PHE A 63 16.77 -3.11 1.12
C PHE A 63 17.26 -3.19 -0.33
N GLY A 64 17.88 -4.31 -0.72
CA GLY A 64 18.35 -4.54 -2.09
C GLY A 64 17.22 -4.51 -3.11
N LEU A 65 16.17 -5.30 -2.92
CA LEU A 65 14.99 -5.34 -3.80
C LEU A 65 14.32 -3.97 -3.90
N ARG A 66 14.19 -3.26 -2.77
CA ARG A 66 13.57 -1.94 -2.79
C ARG A 66 14.43 -0.89 -3.46
N THR A 67 15.73 -0.94 -3.28
CA THR A 67 16.68 -0.05 -3.96
C THR A 67 16.67 -0.29 -5.47
N ALA A 68 16.63 -1.56 -5.90
CA ALA A 68 16.62 -1.90 -7.32
C ALA A 68 15.28 -1.55 -8.00
N PHE A 69 14.15 -1.94 -7.40
CA PHE A 69 12.84 -1.86 -8.06
C PHE A 69 12.01 -0.65 -7.64
N THR A 70 11.98 -0.29 -6.36
CA THR A 70 11.02 0.72 -5.87
C THR A 70 11.62 2.13 -5.80
N LEU A 71 12.92 2.25 -5.51
CA LEU A 71 13.59 3.54 -5.35
C LEU A 71 13.60 4.36 -6.65
N PRO A 72 13.97 3.81 -7.84
CA PRO A 72 13.98 4.58 -9.07
C PRO A 72 12.57 5.10 -9.42
N LEU A 73 11.56 4.24 -9.21
CA LEU A 73 10.16 4.61 -9.40
C LEU A 73 9.73 5.71 -8.43
N SER A 74 10.14 5.62 -7.16
CA SER A 74 9.82 6.63 -6.16
C SER A 74 10.46 7.99 -6.47
N VAL A 75 11.71 8.03 -6.93
CA VAL A 75 12.41 9.25 -7.33
C VAL A 75 11.70 9.88 -8.52
N TRP A 76 11.34 9.06 -9.51
CA TRP A 76 10.59 9.52 -10.68
C TRP A 76 9.20 10.04 -10.33
N GLN A 77 8.48 9.34 -9.44
CA GLN A 77 7.19 9.80 -8.93
C GLN A 77 7.34 11.12 -8.18
N ARG A 78 8.33 11.22 -7.30
CA ARG A 78 8.61 12.40 -6.49
C ARG A 78 8.87 13.63 -7.34
N LYS A 79 9.81 13.55 -8.29
CA LYS A 79 10.14 14.65 -9.22
C LYS A 79 8.91 15.14 -9.97
N ARG A 80 8.00 14.24 -10.35
CA ARG A 80 6.77 14.62 -11.04
C ARG A 80 5.73 15.25 -10.12
N ILE A 81 5.60 14.79 -8.87
CA ILE A 81 4.71 15.45 -7.91
C ILE A 81 5.18 16.88 -7.64
N VAL A 82 6.50 17.10 -7.50
CA VAL A 82 7.07 18.45 -7.38
C VAL A 82 6.73 19.28 -8.61
N LYS A 83 6.89 18.73 -9.82
CA LYS A 83 6.50 19.45 -11.05
C LYS A 83 4.99 19.76 -11.11
N GLN A 84 4.15 18.84 -10.63
CA GLN A 84 2.70 19.07 -10.52
C GLN A 84 2.39 20.23 -9.58
N GLN A 85 3.10 20.35 -8.46
CA GLN A 85 2.92 21.44 -7.51
C GLN A 85 3.34 22.79 -8.10
N GLU A 86 4.48 22.86 -8.81
CA GLU A 86 4.89 24.07 -9.53
C GLU A 86 3.83 24.55 -10.51
N LEU A 87 3.32 23.65 -11.37
CA LEU A 87 2.29 23.99 -12.35
C LEU A 87 0.96 24.37 -11.66
N ARG A 88 0.62 23.72 -10.53
CA ARG A 88 -0.56 24.09 -9.75
C ARG A 88 -0.45 25.52 -9.23
N LYS A 89 0.71 25.94 -8.70
CA LYS A 89 0.91 27.32 -8.22
C LYS A 89 0.58 28.36 -9.29
N VAL A 90 0.96 28.10 -10.55
CA VAL A 90 0.64 28.98 -11.70
C VAL A 90 -0.87 29.06 -11.97
N VAL A 91 -1.59 27.93 -11.92
CA VAL A 91 -3.06 27.90 -12.10
C VAL A 91 -3.78 28.57 -10.93
N GLN A 92 -3.26 28.44 -9.70
CA GLN A 92 -3.88 29.06 -8.53
C GLN A 92 -3.89 30.59 -8.65
N ALA A 93 -2.81 31.18 -9.16
CA ALA A 93 -2.72 32.63 -9.39
C ALA A 93 -3.80 33.16 -10.34
N THR A 94 -4.34 32.32 -11.24
CA THR A 94 -5.41 32.72 -12.18
C THR A 94 -6.83 32.61 -11.59
N THR A 95 -7.02 31.88 -10.49
CA THR A 95 -8.32 31.70 -9.80
C THR A 95 -8.99 33.01 -9.36
N PRO A 96 -8.32 33.94 -8.65
CA PRO A 96 -8.96 35.19 -8.22
C PRO A 96 -9.38 36.06 -9.42
N VAL A 97 -8.58 36.07 -10.50
CA VAL A 97 -8.90 36.82 -11.72
C VAL A 97 -10.16 36.27 -12.39
N VAL A 98 -10.30 34.94 -12.46
CA VAL A 98 -11.51 34.30 -13.01
C VAL A 98 -12.75 34.64 -12.18
N LYS A 99 -12.64 34.61 -10.84
CA LYS A 99 -13.76 34.99 -9.95
C LYS A 99 -14.18 36.44 -10.16
N LEU A 100 -13.22 37.37 -10.21
CA LEU A 100 -13.49 38.79 -10.44
C LEU A 100 -14.12 39.04 -11.80
N ARG A 101 -13.62 38.37 -12.86
CA ARG A 101 -14.21 38.46 -14.20
C ARG A 101 -15.65 37.96 -14.23
N LEU A 102 -15.94 36.80 -13.63
CA LEU A 102 -17.29 36.25 -13.56
C LEU A 102 -18.25 37.15 -12.74
N ALA A 103 -17.78 37.71 -11.63
CA ALA A 103 -18.55 38.67 -10.84
C ALA A 103 -18.86 39.95 -11.64
N ALA A 104 -17.86 40.53 -12.32
CA ALA A 104 -18.03 41.71 -13.15
C ALA A 104 -18.98 41.46 -14.34
N SER A 105 -18.87 40.32 -15.03
CA SER A 105 -19.77 39.96 -16.13
C SER A 105 -21.21 39.74 -15.66
N THR A 106 -21.41 39.18 -14.46
CA THR A 106 -22.76 39.02 -13.88
C THR A 106 -23.37 40.39 -13.56
N GLN A 107 -22.58 41.32 -13.02
CA GLN A 107 -23.04 42.69 -12.75
C GLN A 107 -23.34 43.47 -14.03
N ALA A 108 -22.49 43.36 -15.06
CA ALA A 108 -22.72 44.02 -16.35
C ALA A 108 -24.02 43.52 -17.02
N ASN A 109 -24.27 42.21 -17.02
CA ASN A 109 -25.51 41.64 -17.55
C ASN A 109 -26.75 42.08 -16.76
N SER A 110 -26.64 42.21 -15.43
CA SER A 110 -27.74 42.73 -14.62
C SER A 110 -28.05 44.21 -14.88
N LYS A 111 -27.03 45.03 -15.18
CA LYS A 111 -27.22 46.45 -15.55
C LYS A 111 -27.81 46.59 -16.94
N SER A 112 -27.36 45.79 -17.90
CA SER A 112 -27.90 45.78 -19.25
C SER A 112 -29.37 45.34 -19.24
N ALA A 113 -29.73 44.28 -18.49
CA ALA A 113 -31.11 43.82 -18.37
C ALA A 113 -32.03 44.90 -17.77
N LYS A 114 -31.56 45.64 -16.75
CA LYS A 114 -32.32 46.76 -16.16
C LYS A 114 -32.48 47.95 -17.10
N ALA A 115 -31.46 48.28 -17.88
CA ALA A 115 -31.54 49.36 -18.88
C ALA A 115 -32.48 49.01 -20.05
N PHE A 116 -32.54 47.74 -20.46
CA PHE A 116 -33.51 47.27 -21.45
C PHE A 116 -34.95 47.22 -20.90
N GLU A 117 -35.16 46.97 -19.60
CA GLU A 117 -36.47 47.05 -18.94
C GLU A 117 -36.98 48.50 -18.75
N GLU A 118 -36.09 49.50 -18.70
CA GLU A 118 -36.46 50.93 -18.58
C GLU A 118 -36.81 51.59 -19.93
N GLU A 119 -36.30 51.08 -21.06
CA GLU A 119 -36.55 51.64 -22.41
C GLU A 119 -37.75 50.99 -23.13
N GLU A 120 -38.06 49.71 -22.88
CA GLU A 120 -39.16 49.00 -23.55
C GLU A 120 -40.33 48.76 -22.59
N GLY A 121 -41.35 49.61 -22.69
CA GLY A 121 -42.56 49.52 -21.88
C GLY A 121 -43.21 48.13 -21.93
N ASN A 122 -43.12 47.42 -20.80
CA ASN A 122 -44.06 46.43 -20.29
C ASN A 122 -44.63 45.43 -21.32
N VAL A 123 -43.79 44.56 -21.89
CA VAL A 123 -44.25 43.28 -22.46
C VAL A 123 -43.39 42.13 -21.90
N ALA A 124 -43.96 41.44 -20.93
CA ALA A 124 -43.36 40.28 -20.30
C ALA A 124 -43.34 39.08 -21.24
N THR A 125 -42.21 38.76 -21.88
CA THR A 125 -41.81 37.37 -22.17
C THR A 125 -40.32 37.29 -22.48
N THR A 126 -39.48 37.05 -21.47
CA THR A 126 -38.18 36.39 -21.70
C THR A 126 -37.68 35.80 -20.39
N LEU A 127 -37.29 34.53 -20.43
CA LEU A 127 -36.71 33.77 -19.32
C LEU A 127 -35.56 34.56 -18.67
N GLN A 128 -35.86 35.30 -17.60
CA GLN A 128 -34.87 35.97 -16.76
C GLN A 128 -33.92 34.89 -16.24
N LYS A 129 -32.71 34.80 -16.79
CA LYS A 129 -31.64 34.03 -16.17
C LYS A 129 -31.38 34.67 -14.81
N PRO A 130 -31.66 33.98 -13.69
CA PRO A 130 -31.43 34.56 -12.37
C PRO A 130 -29.97 34.97 -12.26
N SER A 131 -29.72 36.16 -11.68
CA SER A 131 -28.38 36.62 -11.36
C SER A 131 -27.65 35.52 -10.61
N LEU A 132 -26.48 35.11 -11.10
CA LEU A 132 -25.73 33.98 -10.55
C LEU A 132 -25.47 34.22 -9.06
N SER A 133 -25.91 33.28 -8.21
CA SER A 133 -25.61 33.32 -6.77
C SER A 133 -24.08 33.33 -6.57
N PRO A 134 -23.56 34.00 -5.52
CA PRO A 134 -22.14 33.97 -5.18
C PRO A 134 -21.55 32.56 -5.19
N ASP A 135 -22.31 31.57 -4.70
CA ASP A 135 -21.90 30.17 -4.69
C ASP A 135 -21.78 29.59 -6.10
N GLN A 136 -22.71 29.92 -7.00
CA GLN A 136 -22.64 29.50 -8.39
C GLN A 136 -21.44 30.13 -9.11
N ILE A 137 -21.12 31.40 -8.84
CA ILE A 137 -19.93 32.07 -9.36
C ILE A 137 -18.66 31.36 -8.90
N THR A 138 -18.58 30.95 -7.63
CA THR A 138 -17.43 30.18 -7.15
C THR A 138 -17.33 28.81 -7.81
N LEU A 139 -18.45 28.09 -7.98
CA LEU A 139 -18.46 26.77 -8.61
C LEU A 139 -18.06 26.84 -10.09
N LEU A 140 -18.53 27.86 -10.82
CA LEU A 140 -18.14 28.08 -12.21
C LEU A 140 -16.65 28.45 -12.32
N ALA A 141 -16.15 29.31 -11.44
CA ALA A 141 -14.73 29.63 -11.36
C ALA A 141 -13.88 28.38 -11.04
N LEU A 142 -14.34 27.51 -10.14
CA LEU A 142 -13.69 26.24 -9.81
C LEU A 142 -13.70 25.27 -11.00
N LYS A 143 -14.80 25.21 -11.77
CA LYS A 143 -14.89 24.39 -12.97
C LYS A 143 -13.93 24.88 -14.06
N GLU A 144 -13.86 26.19 -14.28
CA GLU A 144 -12.95 26.79 -15.26
C GLU A 144 -11.48 26.58 -14.88
N THR A 145 -11.12 26.80 -13.62
CA THR A 145 -9.75 26.58 -13.12
C THR A 145 -9.33 25.11 -13.23
N ARG A 146 -10.21 24.15 -12.93
CA ARG A 146 -9.94 22.72 -13.17
C ARG A 146 -9.75 22.39 -14.64
N SER A 147 -10.53 23.00 -15.53
CA SER A 147 -10.39 22.81 -16.98
C SER A 147 -9.03 23.33 -17.48
N ARG A 148 -8.65 24.54 -17.04
CA ARG A 148 -7.33 25.14 -17.31
C ARG A 148 -6.20 24.28 -16.76
N GLN A 149 -6.34 23.75 -15.54
CA GLN A 149 -5.38 22.83 -14.95
C GLN A 149 -5.19 21.58 -15.81
N LYS A 150 -6.29 20.95 -16.26
CA LYS A 150 -6.23 19.76 -17.11
C LYS A 150 -5.53 20.04 -18.43
N LYS A 151 -5.79 21.20 -19.05
CA LYS A 151 -5.12 21.64 -20.28
C LYS A 151 -3.61 21.83 -20.07
N MET A 152 -3.22 22.60 -19.04
CA MET A 152 -1.81 22.85 -18.71
C MET A 152 -1.05 21.55 -18.38
N PHE A 153 -1.70 20.62 -17.69
CA PHE A 153 -1.13 19.31 -17.37
C PHE A 153 -0.99 18.42 -18.61
N GLY A 154 -1.94 18.51 -19.55
CA GLY A 154 -1.87 17.85 -20.86
C GLY A 154 -0.70 18.36 -21.69
N GLU A 155 -0.56 19.68 -21.83
CA GLU A 155 0.52 20.35 -22.56
C GLU A 155 1.89 20.03 -21.94
N SER A 156 1.97 20.02 -20.61
CA SER A 156 3.21 19.71 -19.87
C SER A 156 3.50 18.20 -19.75
N LYS A 157 2.66 17.32 -20.32
CA LYS A 157 2.76 15.85 -20.23
C LYS A 157 2.76 15.28 -18.80
N VAL A 158 2.13 15.98 -17.85
CA VAL A 158 2.08 15.61 -16.44
C VAL A 158 0.73 14.96 -16.09
N GLN A 159 0.64 13.63 -16.22
CA GLN A 159 -0.60 12.87 -15.99
C GLN A 159 -0.70 12.39 -14.53
N LEU A 160 -1.85 12.60 -13.88
CA LEU A 160 -2.09 12.25 -12.47
C LEU A 160 -2.12 10.74 -12.19
N TRP A 161 -2.64 9.93 -13.12
CA TRP A 161 -2.76 8.47 -12.93
C TRP A 161 -1.41 7.79 -12.73
N LYS A 162 -0.33 8.37 -13.28
CA LYS A 162 1.03 7.84 -13.12
C LYS A 162 1.55 7.94 -11.69
N ASN A 163 0.87 8.66 -10.79
CA ASN A 163 1.17 8.69 -9.37
C ASN A 163 0.73 7.39 -8.65
N ALA A 164 -0.15 6.59 -9.26
CA ALA A 164 -0.59 5.30 -8.72
C ALA A 164 0.37 4.14 -9.08
N LEU A 165 1.45 4.41 -9.84
CA LEU A 165 2.36 3.36 -10.32
C LEU A 165 3.16 2.72 -9.18
N LEU A 166 3.59 3.49 -8.18
CA LEU A 166 4.40 2.94 -7.09
C LEU A 166 3.63 1.90 -6.27
N PRO A 167 2.39 2.16 -5.77
CA PRO A 167 1.58 1.11 -5.14
C PRO A 167 1.34 -0.11 -6.03
N LEU A 168 1.16 0.08 -7.34
CA LEU A 168 0.92 -1.01 -8.28
C LEU A 168 2.09 -1.99 -8.38
N VAL A 169 3.32 -1.52 -8.22
CA VAL A 169 4.53 -2.37 -8.23
C VAL A 169 4.86 -2.86 -6.82
N GLN A 170 4.65 -2.02 -5.81
CA GLN A 170 5.06 -2.29 -4.43
C GLN A 170 4.19 -3.37 -3.76
N ILE A 171 2.87 -3.37 -3.99
CA ILE A 171 1.97 -4.34 -3.36
C ILE A 171 2.27 -5.77 -3.85
N PRO A 172 2.36 -6.06 -5.17
CA PRO A 172 2.72 -7.40 -5.64
C PRO A 172 4.07 -7.88 -5.13
N LEU A 173 5.10 -7.02 -5.18
CA LEU A 173 6.43 -7.37 -4.66
C LEU A 173 6.35 -7.71 -3.16
N TRP A 174 5.62 -6.90 -2.40
CA TRP A 174 5.47 -7.12 -0.96
C TRP A 174 4.74 -8.42 -0.63
N VAL A 175 3.69 -8.76 -1.38
CA VAL A 175 2.94 -10.01 -1.23
C VAL A 175 3.80 -11.20 -1.61
N SER A 176 4.52 -11.15 -2.73
CA SER A 176 5.35 -12.27 -3.20
C SER A 176 6.44 -12.65 -2.20
N VAL A 177 7.16 -11.66 -1.65
CA VAL A 177 8.18 -11.91 -0.61
C VAL A 177 7.52 -12.40 0.68
N SER A 178 6.37 -11.83 1.08
CA SER A 178 5.64 -12.29 2.28
C SER A 178 5.19 -13.75 2.16
N MET A 179 4.70 -14.17 1.00
CA MET A 179 4.26 -15.53 0.75
C MET A 179 5.43 -16.51 0.67
N GLY A 180 6.54 -16.13 0.03
CA GLY A 180 7.76 -16.94 -0.02
C GLY A 180 8.38 -17.16 1.37
N LEU A 181 8.46 -16.10 2.18
CA LEU A 181 8.91 -16.21 3.57
C LEU A 181 7.94 -17.02 4.44
N ARG A 182 6.62 -16.85 4.23
CA ARG A 182 5.62 -17.66 4.93
C ARG A 182 5.76 -19.15 4.61
N GLU A 183 6.03 -19.50 3.35
CA GLU A 183 6.28 -20.88 2.94
C GLU A 183 7.54 -21.45 3.61
N LEU A 184 8.61 -20.66 3.66
CA LEU A 184 9.87 -21.02 4.33
C LEU A 184 9.64 -21.33 5.82
N THR A 185 8.82 -20.52 6.49
CA THR A 185 8.51 -20.68 7.92
C THR A 185 7.47 -21.76 8.23
N LYS A 186 7.02 -22.57 7.27
CA LYS A 186 6.14 -23.71 7.58
C LYS A 186 6.89 -24.84 8.30
N GLN A 187 8.20 -24.89 8.11
CA GLN A 187 9.08 -25.82 8.80
C GLN A 187 9.82 -25.07 9.90
N ARG A 188 10.22 -25.80 10.93
CA ARG A 188 11.07 -25.29 12.01
C ARG A 188 12.33 -24.68 11.40
N LEU A 189 12.55 -23.39 11.65
CA LEU A 189 13.62 -22.62 11.04
C LEU A 189 14.49 -22.03 12.14
N VAL A 190 15.53 -22.77 12.51
CA VAL A 190 16.55 -22.32 13.44
C VAL A 190 17.81 -22.03 12.64
N ASP A 191 18.46 -20.90 12.92
CA ASP A 191 19.56 -20.42 12.12
C ASP A 191 20.91 -20.91 12.63
N SER A 192 21.46 -21.90 11.94
CA SER A 192 22.75 -22.51 12.28
C SER A 192 23.94 -21.59 11.97
N ASN A 193 23.80 -20.59 11.11
CA ASN A 193 24.93 -19.77 10.66
C ASN A 193 25.33 -18.68 11.67
N LEU A 194 24.47 -18.38 12.64
CA LEU A 194 24.74 -17.44 13.72
C LEU A 194 25.90 -17.89 14.63
N THR A 195 26.16 -19.19 14.74
CA THR A 195 27.25 -19.76 15.56
C THR A 195 28.60 -19.74 14.84
N HIS A 196 28.62 -19.81 13.50
CA HIS A 196 29.84 -19.88 12.68
C HIS A 196 30.44 -18.51 12.33
N ALA A 197 29.70 -17.42 12.50
CA ALA A 197 30.12 -16.08 12.08
C ALA A 197 31.05 -15.34 13.07
N ASN A 198 31.43 -15.93 14.22
CA ASN A 198 32.15 -15.20 15.28
C ASN A 198 33.62 -15.64 15.48
N PRO A 199 34.61 -14.82 15.08
CA PRO A 199 36.01 -14.94 15.53
C PRO A 199 36.24 -14.49 16.99
N LEU A 200 35.19 -14.10 17.72
CA LEU A 200 35.25 -13.52 19.08
C LEU A 200 34.47 -14.37 20.12
N GLN A 201 34.72 -15.67 20.16
CA GLN A 201 34.05 -16.62 21.08
C GLN A 201 34.29 -16.38 22.59
N ASN A 202 35.14 -15.42 23.00
CA ASN A 202 35.65 -15.30 24.36
C ASN A 202 35.07 -14.14 25.20
N ILE A 203 33.90 -13.58 24.86
CA ILE A 203 33.32 -12.47 25.63
C ILE A 203 31.96 -12.89 26.22
N ASP A 204 31.83 -12.80 27.54
CA ASP A 204 30.66 -13.12 28.40
C ASP A 204 29.30 -12.54 27.95
N SER A 205 29.26 -11.70 26.91
CA SER A 205 28.08 -11.30 26.13
C SER A 205 27.34 -12.44 25.40
N LEU A 206 27.77 -13.70 25.57
CA LEU A 206 27.30 -14.88 24.85
C LEU A 206 25.86 -15.34 25.20
N ASP A 207 25.24 -14.87 26.29
CA ASP A 207 23.87 -15.30 26.64
C ASP A 207 22.81 -14.73 25.68
N TYR A 208 22.98 -13.50 25.21
CA TYR A 208 22.05 -12.91 24.23
C TYR A 208 22.22 -13.50 22.84
N VAL A 209 23.47 -13.73 22.41
CA VAL A 209 23.77 -14.30 21.08
C VAL A 209 23.36 -15.77 21.02
N SER A 210 23.57 -16.55 22.09
CA SER A 210 23.10 -17.94 22.16
C SER A 210 21.58 -18.02 22.13
N ARG A 211 20.86 -17.13 22.83
CA ARG A 211 19.40 -17.01 22.77
C ARG A 211 18.91 -16.68 21.35
N ILE A 212 19.56 -15.73 20.66
CA ILE A 212 19.23 -15.37 19.27
C ILE A 212 19.51 -16.54 18.32
N SER A 213 20.61 -17.27 18.53
CA SER A 213 20.97 -18.43 17.69
C SER A 213 20.06 -19.63 17.88
N SER A 214 19.53 -19.84 19.09
CA SER A 214 18.57 -20.92 19.40
C SER A 214 17.13 -20.60 19.01
N LEU A 215 16.88 -19.38 18.56
CA LEU A 215 15.53 -18.89 18.30
C LEU A 215 14.94 -19.58 17.07
N ASP A 216 13.67 -19.99 17.18
CA ASP A 216 12.93 -20.52 16.04
C ASP A 216 12.24 -19.37 15.31
N LEU A 217 12.74 -19.04 14.13
CA LEU A 217 12.25 -17.91 13.34
C LEU A 217 10.89 -18.21 12.68
N SER A 218 10.45 -19.48 12.71
CA SER A 218 9.16 -19.91 12.18
C SER A 218 7.98 -19.59 13.11
N LEU A 219 8.25 -19.37 14.39
CA LEU A 219 7.26 -19.06 15.41
C LEU A 219 7.20 -17.54 15.68
N PRO A 220 6.10 -17.06 16.27
CA PRO A 220 6.08 -15.74 16.90
C PRO A 220 7.16 -15.63 17.99
N LEU A 221 7.53 -14.40 18.35
CA LEU A 221 8.56 -14.18 19.36
C LEU A 221 8.03 -14.51 20.77
N ASP A 222 8.22 -15.74 21.24
CA ASP A 222 7.67 -16.21 22.52
C ASP A 222 8.19 -15.42 23.74
N GLY A 223 9.47 -15.04 23.73
CA GLY A 223 10.08 -14.30 24.85
C GLY A 223 9.55 -12.88 25.01
N LEU A 224 9.13 -12.24 23.90
CA LEU A 224 8.65 -10.85 23.86
C LEU A 224 7.58 -10.70 22.76
N PRO A 225 6.38 -11.27 22.93
CA PRO A 225 5.38 -11.39 21.86
C PRO A 225 4.84 -10.03 21.38
N ILE A 226 4.94 -8.99 22.21
CA ILE A 226 4.48 -7.64 21.89
C ILE A 226 5.54 -6.84 21.11
N LEU A 227 6.82 -7.22 21.17
CA LEU A 227 7.92 -6.42 20.62
C LEU A 227 7.80 -6.24 19.09
N ALA A 228 7.69 -7.33 18.34
CA ALA A 228 7.58 -7.27 16.89
C ALA A 228 6.31 -6.53 16.43
N PRO A 229 5.11 -6.80 16.98
CA PRO A 229 3.91 -6.02 16.70
C PRO A 229 4.04 -4.53 17.02
N LEU A 230 4.61 -4.19 18.16
CA LEU A 230 4.76 -2.80 18.59
C LEU A 230 5.72 -2.04 17.67
N LEU A 231 6.89 -2.62 17.36
CA LEU A 231 7.85 -2.03 16.42
C LEU A 231 7.25 -1.88 15.02
N LEU A 232 6.54 -2.89 14.55
CA LEU A 232 5.89 -2.83 13.25
C LEU A 232 4.78 -1.78 13.20
N GLY A 233 3.92 -1.76 14.21
CA GLY A 233 2.79 -0.84 14.33
C GLY A 233 3.26 0.61 14.43
N THR A 234 4.30 0.89 15.21
CA THR A 234 4.88 2.22 15.35
C THR A 234 5.49 2.71 14.02
N LEU A 235 6.31 1.90 13.35
CA LEU A 235 6.88 2.28 12.05
C LEU A 235 5.78 2.46 10.98
N ALA A 236 4.77 1.59 10.97
CA ALA A 236 3.65 1.71 10.04
C ALA A 236 2.84 3.00 10.28
N LEU A 237 2.57 3.35 11.54
CA LEU A 237 1.89 4.59 11.90
C LEU A 237 2.70 5.82 11.52
N LEU A 238 4.02 5.81 11.74
CA LEU A 238 4.91 6.90 11.31
C LEU A 238 4.86 7.10 9.78
N ASN A 239 4.88 6.00 9.02
CA ASN A 239 4.74 6.07 7.56
C ASN A 239 3.37 6.60 7.14
N VAL A 240 2.28 6.18 7.80
CA VAL A 240 0.92 6.67 7.53
C VAL A 240 0.81 8.16 7.83
N GLU A 241 1.30 8.62 8.98
CA GLU A 241 1.21 10.03 9.37
C GLU A 241 2.06 10.92 8.45
N HIS A 242 3.26 10.46 8.10
CA HIS A 242 4.12 11.14 7.14
C HIS A 242 3.44 11.29 5.77
N ASN A 243 2.93 10.19 5.20
CA ASN A 243 2.20 10.24 3.92
C ASN A 243 0.93 11.08 4.02
N GLY A 244 0.23 11.02 5.16
CA GLY A 244 -0.97 11.81 5.40
C GLY A 244 -0.70 13.31 5.42
N ARG A 245 0.38 13.75 6.08
CA ARG A 245 0.83 15.14 6.06
C ARG A 245 1.14 15.60 4.64
N VAL A 246 1.78 14.77 3.83
CA VAL A 246 2.07 15.09 2.41
C VAL A 246 0.79 15.23 1.60
N MET A 247 -0.18 14.32 1.78
CA MET A 247 -1.45 14.34 1.06
C MET A 247 -2.33 15.54 1.44
N THR A 248 -2.38 15.91 2.73
CA THR A 248 -3.13 17.09 3.19
C THR A 248 -2.49 18.38 2.71
N THR A 249 -1.16 18.50 2.78
CA THR A 249 -0.41 19.66 2.27
C THR A 249 -0.63 19.84 0.76
N THR A 250 -0.52 18.76 -0.02
CA THR A 250 -0.72 18.80 -1.48
C THR A 250 -2.16 19.10 -1.87
N THR A 251 -3.15 18.63 -1.09
CA THR A 251 -4.57 18.83 -1.37
C THR A 251 -5.03 20.24 -1.01
N SER A 252 -4.55 20.81 0.10
CA SER A 252 -4.84 22.19 0.49
C SER A 252 -4.38 23.20 -0.57
N GLU A 253 -3.23 22.95 -1.20
CA GLU A 253 -2.78 23.74 -2.35
C GLU A 253 -3.71 23.56 -3.57
N THR A 254 -4.27 22.37 -3.80
CA THR A 254 -5.11 22.07 -4.97
C THR A 254 -6.35 22.97 -5.08
N MET A 255 -6.85 23.49 -3.95
CA MET A 255 -8.03 24.36 -3.95
C MET A 255 -7.71 25.82 -4.30
N GLY A 256 -6.44 26.23 -4.36
CA GLY A 256 -6.02 27.57 -4.84
C GLY A 256 -6.64 28.76 -4.12
N ILE A 257 -7.29 28.52 -2.99
CA ILE A 257 -7.93 29.53 -2.18
C ILE A 257 -7.55 29.19 -0.75
N LYS A 258 -6.88 30.14 -0.07
CA LYS A 258 -6.80 30.16 1.39
C LYS A 258 -8.20 30.43 1.99
N LEU A 259 -9.24 29.71 1.56
CA LEU A 259 -10.37 29.53 2.45
C LEU A 259 -9.81 28.66 3.57
N ALA A 260 -10.00 29.07 4.83
CA ALA A 260 -9.71 28.22 5.99
C ALA A 260 -10.13 26.78 5.65
N PRO A 261 -9.33 25.75 5.97
CA PRO A 261 -9.65 24.37 5.63
C PRO A 261 -11.06 24.11 6.13
N ASN A 262 -12.05 24.12 5.24
CA ASN A 262 -13.42 24.03 5.68
C ASN A 262 -13.58 22.55 6.07
N PRO A 263 -13.71 22.21 7.37
CA PRO A 263 -13.79 20.83 7.81
C PRO A 263 -15.00 20.11 7.21
N SER A 264 -15.96 20.87 6.65
CA SER A 264 -17.14 20.33 5.96
C SER A 264 -16.95 20.02 4.47
N SER A 265 -15.78 20.28 3.86
CA SER A 265 -15.56 19.94 2.45
C SER A 265 -15.48 18.43 2.25
N LYS A 266 -16.30 17.87 1.34
CA LYS A 266 -16.34 16.43 1.02
C LYS A 266 -14.97 15.82 0.72
N VAL A 267 -14.07 16.60 0.11
CA VAL A 267 -12.70 16.16 -0.21
C VAL A 267 -11.83 16.08 1.06
N SER A 268 -11.93 17.06 1.95
CA SER A 268 -11.22 17.06 3.22
C SER A 268 -11.72 15.95 4.15
N GLN A 269 -13.04 15.74 4.19
CA GLN A 269 -13.65 14.64 4.93
C GLN A 269 -13.22 13.27 4.38
N SER A 270 -13.23 13.09 3.05
CA SER A 270 -12.74 11.86 2.43
C SER A 270 -11.26 11.60 2.74
N MET A 271 -10.42 12.64 2.71
CA MET A 271 -9.00 12.51 3.08
C MET A 271 -8.85 12.11 4.55
N GLN A 272 -9.60 12.74 5.47
CA GLN A 272 -9.56 12.39 6.88
C GLN A 272 -10.05 10.96 7.12
N SER A 273 -11.08 10.52 6.40
CA SER A 273 -11.56 9.13 6.44
C SER A 273 -10.49 8.15 5.97
N ILE A 274 -9.78 8.46 4.87
CA ILE A 274 -8.65 7.63 4.39
C ILE A 274 -7.57 7.52 5.47
N LEU A 275 -7.22 8.63 6.14
CA LEU A 275 -6.23 8.63 7.22
C LEU A 275 -6.69 7.81 8.43
N ASN A 276 -7.93 7.99 8.87
CA ASN A 276 -8.48 7.22 9.98
C ASN A 276 -8.53 5.71 9.66
N VAL A 277 -8.93 5.34 8.45
CA VAL A 277 -8.92 3.94 7.97
C VAL A 277 -7.49 3.40 7.91
N SER A 278 -6.51 4.18 7.46
CA SER A 278 -5.12 3.75 7.42
C SER A 278 -4.52 3.57 8.82
N ARG A 279 -4.86 4.42 9.79
CA ARG A 279 -4.47 4.28 11.20
C ARG A 279 -5.08 3.01 11.82
N LEU A 280 -6.37 2.77 11.56
CA LEU A 280 -7.03 1.53 11.98
C LEU A 280 -6.39 0.29 11.34
N SER A 281 -5.98 0.41 10.07
CA SER A 281 -5.27 -0.64 9.35
C SER A 281 -3.90 -0.94 9.97
N CYS A 282 -3.19 0.05 10.53
CA CYS A 282 -1.97 -0.19 11.30
C CYS A 282 -2.23 -1.00 12.57
N ILE A 283 -3.31 -0.70 13.30
CA ILE A 283 -3.70 -1.45 14.51
C ILE A 283 -4.08 -2.89 14.14
N PHE A 284 -4.85 -3.07 13.06
CA PHE A 284 -5.16 -4.40 12.54
C PHE A 284 -3.90 -5.17 12.15
N PHE A 285 -2.98 -4.51 11.43
CA PHE A 285 -1.73 -5.12 10.99
C PHE A 285 -0.81 -5.51 12.16
N MET A 286 -0.82 -4.72 13.24
CA MET A 286 -0.18 -5.07 14.51
C MET A 286 -0.76 -6.38 15.06
N GLY A 287 -2.08 -6.54 15.09
CA GLY A 287 -2.74 -7.79 15.49
C GLY A 287 -2.42 -8.98 14.58
N VAL A 288 -2.31 -8.78 13.27
CA VAL A 288 -1.87 -9.85 12.34
C VAL A 288 -0.43 -10.27 12.62
N SER A 289 0.44 -9.32 12.97
CA SER A 289 1.85 -9.62 13.21
C SER A 289 2.12 -10.36 14.51
N SER A 290 1.22 -10.32 15.50
CA SER A 290 1.41 -11.08 16.75
C SER A 290 1.31 -12.59 16.54
N GLN A 291 0.64 -13.02 15.48
CA GLN A 291 0.53 -14.43 15.07
C GLN A 291 1.44 -14.76 13.88
N ALA A 292 2.21 -13.79 13.39
CA ALA A 292 3.10 -14.00 12.27
C ALA A 292 4.44 -14.59 12.74
N PRO A 293 5.06 -15.47 11.93
CA PRO A 293 6.43 -15.91 12.15
C PRO A 293 7.38 -14.73 12.34
N LEU A 294 8.34 -14.85 13.24
CA LEU A 294 9.31 -13.79 13.53
C LEU A 294 10.06 -13.34 12.26
N LEU A 295 10.44 -14.28 11.38
CA LEU A 295 11.12 -13.94 10.13
C LEU A 295 10.27 -13.04 9.22
N LEU A 296 8.97 -13.32 9.15
CA LEU A 296 8.03 -12.52 8.36
C LEU A 296 7.84 -11.13 8.98
N SER A 297 7.78 -11.04 10.31
CA SER A 297 7.74 -9.77 11.02
C SER A 297 9.02 -8.95 10.82
N ALA A 298 10.19 -9.58 10.81
CA ALA A 298 11.47 -8.93 10.53
C ALA A 298 11.50 -8.33 9.11
N TYR A 299 10.97 -9.05 8.12
CA TYR A 299 10.75 -8.52 6.77
C TYR A 299 9.85 -7.29 6.78
N TRP A 300 8.68 -7.37 7.42
CA TRP A 300 7.73 -6.26 7.46
C TRP A 300 8.30 -5.02 8.15
N ILE A 301 9.01 -5.20 9.27
CA ILE A 301 9.70 -4.12 10.00
C ILE A 301 10.76 -3.47 9.11
N SER A 302 11.64 -4.27 8.50
CA SER A 302 12.70 -3.78 7.60
C SER A 302 12.12 -3.01 6.42
N SER A 303 11.00 -3.51 5.88
CA SER A 303 10.22 -2.82 4.87
C SER A 303 9.69 -1.48 5.38
N GLN A 304 8.99 -1.42 6.52
CA GLN A 304 8.45 -0.14 7.00
C GLN A 304 9.58 0.87 7.30
N LEU A 305 10.70 0.40 7.86
CA LEU A 305 11.88 1.22 8.10
C LEU A 305 12.46 1.78 6.80
N TYR A 306 12.64 0.95 5.77
CA TYR A 306 13.11 1.40 4.47
C TYR A 306 12.21 2.51 3.90
N SER A 307 10.89 2.31 3.93
CA SER A 307 9.93 3.31 3.43
C SER A 307 10.08 4.66 4.16
N LEU A 308 10.28 4.62 5.48
CA LEU A 308 10.45 5.81 6.29
C LEU A 308 11.74 6.54 5.93
N VAL A 309 12.87 5.83 5.90
CA VAL A 309 14.18 6.40 5.53
C VAL A 309 14.15 6.96 4.11
N GLN A 310 13.59 6.20 3.15
CA GLN A 310 13.43 6.63 1.77
C GLN A 310 12.63 7.92 1.67
N ASN A 311 11.50 8.04 2.37
CA ASN A 311 10.68 9.24 2.33
C ASN A 311 11.39 10.44 2.95
N LEU A 312 12.11 10.25 4.06
CA LEU A 312 12.94 11.31 4.67
C LEU A 312 14.04 11.78 3.71
N LEU A 313 14.72 10.86 3.04
CA LEU A 313 15.75 11.20 2.04
C LEU A 313 15.16 11.93 0.84
N LEU A 314 14.01 11.51 0.33
CA LEU A 314 13.32 12.16 -0.78
C LEU A 314 12.77 13.54 -0.42
N ASP A 315 12.32 13.72 0.83
CA ASP A 315 11.92 15.02 1.36
C ASP A 315 13.08 15.99 1.45
N TRP A 316 14.24 15.50 1.91
CA TRP A 316 15.46 16.28 1.97
C TRP A 316 15.98 16.68 0.58
N LEU A 317 16.00 15.75 -0.39
CA LEU A 317 16.49 16.02 -1.75
C LEU A 317 15.51 16.84 -2.61
N TRP A 318 14.21 16.55 -2.51
CA TRP A 318 13.15 17.15 -3.33
C TRP A 318 11.95 17.54 -2.49
N PRO A 319 12.04 18.61 -1.68
CA PRO A 319 10.93 19.05 -0.83
C PRO A 319 9.71 19.40 -1.67
N TYR A 320 8.52 19.05 -1.18
CA TYR A 320 7.25 19.37 -1.84
C TYR A 320 6.95 20.88 -1.87
N GLN A 321 7.47 21.63 -0.91
CA GLN A 321 7.33 23.08 -0.84
C GLN A 321 8.70 23.72 -1.00
N ARG A 322 8.92 24.28 -2.20
CA ARG A 322 9.90 25.35 -2.41
C ARG A 322 9.21 26.70 -2.32
#